data_AF-A0A6N2JWA3-F1
#
_entry.id   AF-A0A6N2JWA3-F1
#
_cell.length_a   1.000
_cell.length_b   1.000
_cell.length_c   1.000
_cell.angle_alpha   90.00
_cell.angle_beta   90.00
_cell.angle_gamma   90.00
#
_symmetry.space_group_name_H-M   'P 1'
#
loop_
_entity.id
_entity.type
_entity.pdbx_description
1 polymer ?
#
loop_
_entity_poly.entity_id
_entity_poly.type
_entity_poly.pdbx_seq_one_letter_code
_entity_poly.pdbx_strand_id
1 'polypeptide(L)'
;MRTAASRSTCNGEGVLFVEAETASVVADFGDFAPTLELKQLIPAVDYSGGLSTYPLLVLQVTHFKCGGVSLGVGMQHHAADGFSGLHFVNTWSDMARGLDLTIPPFIDRTLLRARDPPQPAFHHVEYRPPPAMKTAVETSKPESTAVSIFKLTRDQLNTLKAKAKEGGNIISYSTYEMLAGHVWRSTCKARGLPDDQETKLYIATDGRSRLHPPIPPGYFGNVIFTATPNCSSR
;
A
#
# COMPACT_ATOMS: atom_id res chain seq x y z
N MET A 1 12.96 5.32 23.84
CA MET A 1 13.56 4.52 22.75
C MET A 1 13.91 5.50 21.63
N ARG A 2 15.20 5.81 21.42
CA ARG A 2 15.62 6.68 20.31
C ARG A 2 15.59 5.82 19.05
N THR A 3 14.56 5.97 18.21
CA THR A 3 14.60 5.45 16.84
C THR A 3 15.66 6.25 16.08
N ALA A 4 16.71 5.58 15.58
CA ALA A 4 17.65 6.20 14.67
C ALA A 4 16.87 6.69 13.44
N ALA A 5 16.94 7.99 13.14
CA ALA A 5 16.35 8.52 11.92
C ALA A 5 17.23 8.07 10.74
N SER A 6 16.68 7.26 9.84
CA SER A 6 17.33 6.98 8.57
C SER A 6 17.24 8.21 7.67
N ARG A 7 18.37 8.60 7.07
CA ARG A 7 18.45 9.74 6.15
C ARG A 7 18.86 9.24 4.77
N SER A 8 18.12 9.65 3.75
CA SER A 8 18.51 9.44 2.36
C SER A 8 19.61 10.43 1.96
N THR A 9 20.69 9.93 1.37
CA THR A 9 21.75 10.75 0.80
C THR A 9 21.41 11.03 -0.66
N CYS A 10 21.33 12.31 -1.05
CA CYS A 10 21.15 12.71 -2.45
C CYS A 10 22.53 12.78 -3.14
N ASN A 11 23.07 11.63 -3.53
CA ASN A 11 24.40 11.48 -4.13
C ASN A 11 24.39 11.35 -5.66
N GLY A 12 23.22 11.25 -6.29
CA GLY A 12 23.12 11.13 -7.75
C GLY A 12 23.54 9.76 -8.30
N GLU A 13 23.56 8.68 -7.49
CA GLU A 13 23.87 7.32 -7.96
C GLU A 13 22.85 6.75 -8.96
N GLY A 14 21.71 7.42 -9.12
CA GLY A 14 20.72 7.12 -10.14
C GLY A 14 19.67 6.11 -9.68
N VAL A 15 19.06 5.44 -10.66
CA VAL A 15 17.98 4.48 -10.49
C VAL A 15 18.27 3.25 -11.36
N LEU A 16 17.75 2.09 -11.00
CA LEU A 16 17.89 0.90 -11.84
C LEU A 16 16.83 0.94 -12.94
N PHE A 17 17.25 0.95 -14.20
CA PHE A 17 16.37 0.85 -15.36
C PHE A 17 16.78 -0.37 -16.19
N VAL A 18 15.84 -1.29 -16.42
CA VAL A 18 16.05 -2.54 -17.15
C VAL A 18 15.17 -2.53 -18.40
N GLU A 19 15.76 -2.94 -19.52
CA GLU A 19 15.02 -3.29 -20.73
C GLU A 19 15.08 -4.80 -20.90
N ALA A 20 13.94 -5.43 -21.17
CA ALA A 20 13.79 -6.86 -21.28
C ALA A 20 12.86 -7.24 -22.43
N GLU A 21 12.99 -8.47 -22.90
CA GLU A 21 12.13 -9.06 -23.92
C GLU A 21 11.61 -10.41 -23.45
N THR A 22 10.41 -10.79 -23.88
CA THR A 22 9.84 -12.11 -23.60
C THR A 22 9.22 -12.72 -24.85
N ALA A 23 9.36 -14.05 -24.97
CA ALA A 23 8.69 -14.83 -26.01
C ALA A 23 7.18 -14.99 -25.77
N SER A 24 6.70 -14.67 -24.55
CA SER A 24 5.28 -14.66 -24.21
C SER A 24 4.53 -13.53 -24.93
N VAL A 25 3.21 -13.71 -25.03
CA VAL A 25 2.29 -12.64 -25.43
C VAL A 25 1.57 -12.10 -24.20
N VAL A 26 1.04 -10.87 -24.28
CA VAL A 26 0.34 -10.22 -23.16
C VAL A 26 -0.85 -11.06 -22.66
N ALA A 27 -1.53 -11.77 -23.56
CA ALA A 27 -2.67 -12.62 -23.22
C ALA A 27 -2.30 -13.81 -22.30
N ASP A 28 -1.03 -14.22 -22.27
CA ASP A 28 -0.56 -15.35 -21.43
C ASP A 28 -0.64 -15.01 -19.93
N PHE A 29 -0.72 -13.72 -19.58
CA PHE A 29 -0.77 -13.24 -18.19
C PHE A 29 -2.20 -13.15 -17.63
N GLY A 30 -3.22 -13.52 -18.41
CA GLY A 30 -4.59 -13.66 -17.95
C GLY A 30 -5.21 -12.36 -17.42
N ASP A 31 -5.72 -12.38 -16.19
CA ASP A 31 -6.43 -11.27 -15.57
C ASP A 31 -5.52 -10.29 -14.79
N PHE A 32 -4.19 -10.44 -14.94
CA PHE A 32 -3.18 -9.67 -14.24
C PHE A 32 -3.31 -9.72 -12.71
N ALA A 33 -3.77 -10.84 -12.15
CA ALA A 33 -3.65 -11.10 -10.73
C ALA A 33 -2.18 -10.97 -10.28
N PRO A 34 -1.88 -10.37 -9.11
CA PRO A 34 -0.52 -10.24 -8.60
C PRO A 34 0.03 -11.62 -8.20
N THR A 35 0.48 -12.37 -9.21
CA THR A 35 1.07 -13.70 -9.10
C THR A 35 2.59 -13.63 -9.11
N LEU A 36 3.26 -14.77 -8.92
CA LEU A 36 4.72 -14.85 -9.01
C LEU A 36 5.23 -14.59 -10.43
N GLU A 37 4.43 -14.88 -11.45
CA GLU A 37 4.75 -14.62 -12.85
C GLU A 37 4.81 -13.12 -13.14
N LEU A 38 3.85 -12.33 -12.64
CA LEU A 38 3.89 -10.86 -12.80
C LEU A 38 5.07 -10.22 -12.07
N LYS A 39 5.59 -10.84 -11.00
CA LYS A 39 6.78 -10.31 -10.30
C LYS A 39 8.01 -10.32 -11.20
N GLN A 40 8.05 -11.13 -12.26
CA GLN A 40 9.15 -11.14 -13.23
C GLN A 40 9.18 -9.88 -14.11
N LEU A 41 8.07 -9.13 -14.15
CA LEU A 41 7.96 -7.88 -14.90
C LEU A 41 8.49 -6.65 -14.14
N ILE A 42 9.07 -6.85 -12.96
CA ILE A 42 9.71 -5.81 -12.14
C ILE A 42 11.10 -6.33 -11.71
N PRO A 43 12.15 -5.48 -11.66
CA PRO A 43 13.46 -5.94 -11.24
C PRO A 43 13.43 -6.49 -9.81
N ALA A 44 13.99 -7.69 -9.61
CA ALA A 44 14.23 -8.20 -8.28
C ALA A 44 15.32 -7.36 -7.58
N VAL A 45 15.08 -7.00 -6.33
CA VAL A 45 16.05 -6.28 -5.50
C VAL A 45 16.63 -7.25 -4.48
N ASP A 46 17.95 -7.37 -4.45
CA ASP A 46 18.65 -8.13 -3.42
C ASP A 46 18.79 -7.29 -2.15
N TYR A 47 18.07 -7.70 -1.11
CA TYR A 47 18.08 -7.08 0.21
C TYR A 47 19.05 -7.77 1.20
N SER A 48 19.98 -8.59 0.71
CA SER A 48 21.01 -9.20 1.56
C SER A 48 22.18 -8.25 1.87
N GLY A 49 22.32 -7.17 1.07
CA GLY A 49 23.33 -6.13 1.25
C GLY A 49 23.03 -5.14 2.40
N GLY A 50 23.80 -4.05 2.45
CA GLY A 50 23.54 -2.94 3.37
C GLY A 50 22.45 -2.00 2.85
N LEU A 51 21.80 -1.22 3.73
CA LEU A 51 20.75 -0.26 3.32
C LEU A 51 21.18 0.69 2.19
N SER A 52 22.47 1.02 2.11
CA SER A 52 23.03 1.89 1.08
C SER A 52 23.08 1.26 -0.31
N THR A 53 22.96 -0.06 -0.43
CA THR A 53 23.00 -0.76 -1.73
C THR A 53 21.62 -0.92 -2.36
N TYR A 54 20.55 -0.54 -1.66
CA TYR A 54 19.18 -0.73 -2.14
C TYR A 54 18.78 0.41 -3.08
N PRO A 55 18.42 0.12 -4.35
CA PRO A 55 17.90 1.16 -5.23
C PRO A 55 16.58 1.71 -4.66
N LEU A 56 16.45 3.05 -4.65
CA LEU A 56 15.21 3.71 -4.22
C LEU A 56 14.09 3.59 -5.25
N LEU A 57 14.46 3.45 -6.52
CA LEU A 57 13.56 3.25 -7.65
C LEU A 57 14.17 2.20 -8.58
N VAL A 58 13.33 1.24 -8.99
CA VAL A 58 13.62 0.26 -10.03
C VAL A 58 12.54 0.31 -11.10
N LEU A 59 12.94 0.22 -12.35
CA LEU A 59 12.08 0.31 -13.52
C LEU A 59 12.43 -0.82 -14.47
N GLN A 60 11.42 -1.45 -15.08
CA GLN A 60 11.62 -2.42 -16.15
C GLN A 60 10.63 -2.21 -17.27
N VAL A 61 11.13 -2.03 -18.49
CA VAL A 61 10.33 -2.11 -19.70
C VAL A 61 10.48 -3.52 -20.25
N THR A 62 9.37 -4.21 -20.49
CA THR A 62 9.37 -5.55 -21.08
C THR A 62 8.57 -5.56 -22.37
N HIS A 63 9.24 -5.92 -23.47
CA HIS A 63 8.64 -6.07 -24.79
C HIS A 63 8.16 -7.52 -24.99
N PHE A 64 6.91 -7.66 -25.41
CA PHE A 64 6.28 -8.95 -25.68
C PHE A 64 6.34 -9.28 -27.15
N LYS A 65 6.37 -10.58 -27.48
CA LYS A 65 6.38 -11.06 -28.87
C LYS A 65 5.25 -10.50 -29.74
N CYS A 66 4.09 -10.20 -29.15
CA CYS A 66 2.94 -9.62 -29.85
C CYS A 66 3.02 -8.10 -30.06
N GLY A 67 4.16 -7.46 -29.76
CA GLY A 67 4.32 -6.00 -29.80
C GLY A 67 3.74 -5.26 -28.59
N GLY A 68 3.18 -6.00 -27.62
CA GLY A 68 2.77 -5.42 -26.33
C GLY A 68 3.97 -5.00 -25.49
N VAL A 69 3.74 -4.10 -24.54
CA VAL A 69 4.77 -3.60 -23.62
C VAL A 69 4.20 -3.54 -22.20
N SER A 70 5.00 -3.92 -21.20
CA SER A 70 4.72 -3.64 -19.80
C SER A 70 5.79 -2.74 -19.19
N LEU A 71 5.39 -1.86 -18.29
CA LEU A 71 6.27 -1.05 -17.47
C LEU A 71 6.11 -1.47 -15.99
N GLY A 72 7.12 -2.14 -15.46
CA GLY A 72 7.25 -2.44 -14.03
C GLY A 72 7.89 -1.29 -13.28
N VAL A 73 7.28 -0.87 -12.17
CA VAL A 73 7.79 0.19 -11.30
C VAL A 73 7.84 -0.32 -9.87
N GLY A 74 9.04 -0.32 -9.27
CA GLY A 74 9.26 -0.61 -7.87
C GLY A 74 9.89 0.59 -7.18
N MET A 75 9.32 1.02 -6.05
CA MET A 75 9.82 2.16 -5.29
C MET A 75 9.94 1.80 -3.81
N GLN A 76 11.03 2.22 -3.17
CA GLN A 76 11.22 2.00 -1.75
C GLN A 76 10.18 2.76 -0.94
N HIS A 77 9.34 2.03 -0.19
CA HIS A 77 8.26 2.64 0.58
C HIS A 77 8.78 3.54 1.72
N HIS A 78 10.04 3.40 2.15
CA HIS A 78 10.70 4.34 3.06
C HIS A 78 10.87 5.73 2.44
N ALA A 79 11.06 5.80 1.11
CA ALA A 79 11.21 7.06 0.39
C ALA A 79 9.86 7.74 0.16
N ALA A 80 8.82 6.99 -0.25
CA ALA A 80 7.56 7.57 -0.68
C ALA A 80 6.37 6.62 -0.49
N ASP A 81 5.19 7.18 -0.26
CA ASP A 81 3.93 6.44 -0.22
C ASP A 81 3.34 6.23 -1.63
N GLY A 82 2.25 5.47 -1.72
CA GLY A 82 1.58 5.18 -2.99
C GLY A 82 1.10 6.44 -3.74
N PHE A 83 0.68 7.49 -3.02
CA PHE A 83 0.29 8.75 -3.64
C PHE A 83 1.48 9.41 -4.33
N SER A 84 2.60 9.52 -3.63
CA SER A 84 3.85 10.07 -4.18
C SER A 84 4.38 9.22 -5.34
N GLY A 85 4.28 7.89 -5.25
CA GLY A 85 4.68 6.99 -6.33
C GLY A 85 3.87 7.20 -7.61
N LEU A 86 2.54 7.33 -7.49
CA LEU A 86 1.68 7.65 -8.62
C LEU A 86 1.94 9.05 -9.16
N HIS A 87 2.19 10.03 -8.29
CA HIS A 87 2.58 11.39 -8.71
C HIS A 87 3.86 11.35 -9.55
N PHE A 88 4.88 10.58 -9.15
CA PHE A 88 6.10 10.37 -9.94
C PHE A 88 5.79 9.76 -11.31
N VAL A 89 5.03 8.67 -11.38
CA VAL A 89 4.71 8.00 -12.66
C VAL A 89 3.93 8.91 -13.60
N ASN A 90 2.93 9.64 -13.09
CA ASN A 90 2.15 10.58 -13.88
C ASN A 90 3.02 11.74 -14.40
N THR A 91 3.85 12.32 -13.54
CA THR A 91 4.78 13.40 -13.89
C THR A 91 5.78 12.93 -14.96
N TRP A 92 6.32 11.72 -14.80
CA TRP A 92 7.24 11.14 -15.77
C TRP A 92 6.56 10.92 -17.13
N SER A 93 5.31 10.44 -17.13
CA SER A 93 4.50 10.29 -18.35
C SER A 93 4.20 11.63 -19.04
N ASP A 94 3.92 12.70 -18.28
CA ASP A 94 3.73 14.05 -18.82
C ASP A 94 5.00 14.56 -19.48
N MET A 95 6.14 14.45 -18.80
CA MET A 95 7.45 14.85 -19.33
C MET A 95 7.82 14.07 -20.59
N ALA A 96 7.59 12.75 -20.61
CA ALA A 96 7.87 11.92 -21.78
C ALA A 96 7.02 12.30 -23.00
N ARG A 97 5.86 12.93 -22.79
CA ARG A 97 4.98 13.48 -23.83
C ARG A 97 5.28 14.94 -24.18
N GLY A 98 6.25 15.57 -23.53
CA GLY A 98 6.58 16.98 -23.71
C GLY A 98 5.54 17.94 -23.12
N LEU A 99 4.78 17.51 -22.11
CA LEU A 99 3.81 18.33 -21.40
C LEU A 99 4.44 19.04 -20.20
N ASP A 100 3.90 20.21 -19.86
CA ASP A 100 4.29 20.94 -18.66
C ASP A 100 3.81 20.26 -17.38
N LEU A 101 4.61 20.42 -16.31
CA LEU A 101 4.27 19.87 -15.00
C LEU A 101 3.17 20.68 -14.34
N THR A 102 1.97 20.10 -14.23
CA THR A 102 0.83 20.76 -13.57
C THR A 102 1.07 20.94 -12.06
N ILE A 103 1.67 19.95 -11.41
CA ILE A 103 2.00 19.99 -9.97
C ILE A 103 3.47 19.58 -9.81
N PRO A 104 4.38 20.53 -9.53
CA PRO A 104 5.77 20.20 -9.29
C PRO A 104 5.95 19.40 -7.99
N PRO A 105 6.93 18.50 -7.92
CA PRO A 105 7.24 17.78 -6.69
C PRO A 105 7.77 18.74 -5.61
N PHE A 106 7.26 18.59 -4.40
CA PHE A 106 7.69 19.32 -3.21
C PHE A 106 8.47 18.36 -2.31
N ILE A 107 9.79 18.54 -2.22
CA ILE A 107 10.71 17.57 -1.59
C ILE A 107 11.14 18.02 -0.18
N ASP A 108 10.75 19.21 0.28
CA ASP A 108 11.10 19.67 1.63
C ASP A 108 10.35 18.85 2.71
N ARG A 109 11.06 17.86 3.25
CA ARG A 109 10.53 16.97 4.31
C ARG A 109 10.50 17.62 5.69
N THR A 110 10.96 18.86 5.85
CA THR A 110 10.94 19.54 7.15
C THR A 110 9.53 19.72 7.69
N LEU A 111 8.51 19.79 6.81
CA LEU A 111 7.10 19.89 7.17
C LEU A 111 6.59 18.75 8.07
N LEU A 112 7.21 17.57 8.00
CA LEU A 112 6.82 16.39 8.79
C LEU A 112 7.92 15.94 9.75
N ARG A 113 8.82 16.86 10.16
CA ARG A 113 9.81 16.55 11.18
C ARG A 113 9.12 16.19 12.50
N ALA A 114 9.62 15.15 13.13
CA ALA A 114 9.23 14.83 14.50
C ALA A 114 9.57 16.01 15.42
N ARG A 115 8.68 16.27 16.39
CA ARG A 115 8.94 17.23 17.46
C ARG A 115 10.12 16.74 18.31
N ASP A 116 10.95 17.67 18.74
CA ASP A 116 12.06 17.42 19.66
C ASP A 116 11.93 18.36 20.88
N PRO A 117 11.60 17.83 22.09
CA PRO A 117 11.38 16.42 22.40
C PRO A 117 10.05 15.88 21.82
N PRO A 118 9.91 14.55 21.64
CA PRO A 118 8.64 13.95 21.24
C PRO A 118 7.53 14.25 22.25
N GLN A 119 6.36 14.68 21.76
CA GLN A 119 5.19 15.03 22.59
C GLN A 119 3.91 14.30 22.15
N PRO A 120 3.81 12.97 22.32
CA PRO A 120 2.59 12.23 21.97
C PRO A 120 1.40 12.79 22.78
N ALA A 121 0.34 13.19 22.08
CA ALA A 121 -0.85 13.78 22.69
C ALA A 121 -1.97 12.76 22.92
N PHE A 122 -1.90 11.62 22.22
CA PHE A 122 -2.94 10.60 22.23
C PHE A 122 -2.37 9.22 22.49
N HIS A 123 -3.23 8.33 22.98
CA HIS A 123 -2.90 6.92 23.03
C HIS A 123 -2.90 6.34 21.61
N HIS A 124 -1.77 5.81 21.17
CA HIS A 124 -1.60 5.25 19.82
C HIS A 124 -1.77 3.72 19.83
N VAL A 125 -2.95 3.24 19.44
CA VAL A 125 -3.31 1.80 19.39
C VAL A 125 -2.64 1.05 18.23
N GLU A 126 -2.28 1.77 17.18
CA GLU A 126 -1.53 1.29 16.02
C GLU A 126 -0.14 0.76 16.38
N TYR A 127 0.48 1.32 17.42
CA TYR A 127 1.80 0.88 17.91
C TYR A 127 1.71 -0.16 19.03
N ARG A 128 0.51 -0.53 19.49
CA ARG A 128 0.36 -1.66 20.42
C ARG A 128 0.56 -2.98 19.66
N PRO A 129 1.12 -4.02 20.32
CA PRO A 129 1.18 -5.36 19.75
C PRO A 129 -0.18 -5.84 19.21
N PRO A 130 -0.20 -6.72 18.19
CA PRO A 130 -1.43 -7.37 17.78
C PRO A 130 -2.00 -8.21 18.95
N PRO A 131 -3.34 -8.36 19.04
CA PRO A 131 -3.94 -9.22 20.05
C PRO A 131 -3.43 -10.65 19.94
N ALA A 132 -3.21 -11.32 21.08
CA ALA A 132 -2.81 -12.72 21.09
C ALA A 132 -3.94 -13.61 20.56
N MET A 133 -3.59 -14.64 19.80
CA MET A 133 -4.53 -15.69 19.40
C MET A 133 -4.93 -16.50 20.64
N LYS A 134 -6.25 -16.67 20.86
CA LYS A 134 -6.79 -17.49 21.95
C LYS A 134 -6.65 -18.98 21.66
N THR A 135 -6.68 -19.36 20.39
CA THR A 135 -6.49 -20.74 19.95
C THR A 135 -5.02 -20.94 19.58
N ALA A 136 -4.43 -22.05 20.05
CA ALA A 136 -3.10 -22.45 19.62
C ALA A 136 -3.11 -22.70 18.11
N VAL A 137 -2.29 -21.95 17.37
CA VAL A 137 -2.02 -22.26 15.97
C VAL A 137 -1.08 -23.46 15.98
N GLU A 138 -1.52 -24.61 15.47
CA GLU A 138 -0.62 -25.73 15.22
C GLU A 138 0.42 -25.28 14.20
N THR A 139 1.60 -24.86 14.67
CA THR A 139 2.71 -24.45 13.82
C THR A 139 3.36 -25.66 13.18
N SER A 140 2.63 -26.36 12.32
CA SER A 140 3.17 -27.41 11.46
C SER A 140 3.28 -26.87 10.03
N LYS A 141 4.39 -26.15 9.80
CA LYS A 141 4.81 -25.46 8.57
C LYS A 141 4.09 -24.13 8.30
N PRO A 142 4.80 -23.14 7.71
CA PRO A 142 4.13 -21.97 7.17
C PRO A 142 3.18 -22.43 6.06
N GLU A 143 1.88 -22.25 6.27
CA GLU A 143 0.90 -22.46 5.21
C GLU A 143 1.27 -21.56 4.02
N SER A 144 1.27 -22.13 2.80
CA SER A 144 1.45 -21.35 1.59
C SER A 144 0.31 -20.34 1.48
N THR A 145 0.64 -19.06 1.45
CA THR A 145 -0.36 -18.02 1.18
C THR A 145 -0.69 -18.01 -0.32
N ALA A 146 -1.98 -17.90 -0.63
CA ALA A 146 -2.47 -17.74 -1.98
C ALA A 146 -3.06 -16.34 -2.16
N VAL A 147 -3.01 -15.83 -3.40
CA VAL A 147 -3.60 -14.55 -3.78
C VAL A 147 -4.77 -14.80 -4.71
N SER A 148 -5.87 -14.07 -4.52
CA SER A 148 -7.05 -14.16 -5.38
C SER A 148 -7.68 -12.78 -5.56
N ILE A 149 -8.18 -12.51 -6.78
CA ILE A 149 -8.92 -11.28 -7.07
C ILE A 149 -10.41 -11.55 -6.89
N PHE A 150 -11.05 -10.76 -6.02
CA PHE A 150 -12.50 -10.75 -5.84
C PHE A 150 -13.10 -9.55 -6.56
N LYS A 151 -13.77 -9.80 -7.69
CA LYS A 151 -14.49 -8.77 -8.45
C LYS A 151 -15.83 -8.49 -7.78
N LEU A 152 -16.01 -7.27 -7.28
CA LEU A 152 -17.26 -6.81 -6.68
C LEU A 152 -17.97 -5.84 -7.61
N THR A 153 -19.18 -6.21 -8.01
CA THR A 153 -20.03 -5.38 -8.87
C THR A 153 -20.65 -4.23 -8.09
N ARG A 154 -21.09 -3.19 -8.82
CA ARG A 154 -21.80 -2.06 -8.23
C ARG A 154 -23.07 -2.51 -7.48
N ASP A 155 -23.79 -3.48 -8.02
CA ASP A 155 -25.01 -4.00 -7.40
C ASP A 155 -24.71 -4.72 -6.09
N GLN A 156 -23.67 -5.56 -6.05
CA GLN A 156 -23.22 -6.18 -4.80
C GLN A 156 -22.79 -5.15 -3.75
N LEU A 157 -22.08 -4.09 -4.17
CA LEU A 157 -21.69 -3.00 -3.27
C LEU A 157 -22.91 -2.24 -2.73
N ASN A 158 -23.92 -2.00 -3.58
CA ASN A 158 -25.17 -1.37 -3.18
C ASN A 158 -25.97 -2.27 -2.23
N THR A 159 -26.00 -3.59 -2.47
CA THR A 159 -26.59 -4.56 -1.55
C THR A 159 -25.90 -4.53 -0.18
N LEU A 160 -24.57 -4.47 -0.13
CA LEU A 160 -23.83 -4.34 1.14
C LEU A 160 -24.20 -3.05 1.86
N LYS A 161 -24.23 -1.92 1.16
CA LYS A 161 -24.63 -0.62 1.73
C LYS A 161 -26.07 -0.61 2.22
N ALA A 162 -26.99 -1.27 1.51
CA ALA A 162 -28.38 -1.38 1.92
C ALA A 162 -28.53 -2.21 3.20
N LYS A 163 -27.83 -3.35 3.29
CA LYS A 163 -27.80 -4.19 4.50
C LYS A 163 -27.29 -3.43 5.73
N ALA A 164 -26.33 -2.53 5.56
CA ALA A 164 -25.82 -1.71 6.65
C ALA A 164 -26.88 -0.76 7.27
N LYS A 165 -27.96 -0.46 6.53
CA LYS A 165 -29.06 0.41 6.97
C LYS A 165 -30.23 -0.35 7.62
N GLU A 166 -30.22 -1.69 7.57
CA GLU A 166 -31.21 -2.51 8.26
C GLU A 166 -31.18 -2.23 9.77
N GLY A 167 -32.32 -2.42 10.46
CA GLY A 167 -32.41 -2.17 11.91
C GLY A 167 -32.41 -0.70 12.33
N GLY A 168 -32.68 0.23 11.40
CA GLY A 168 -32.80 1.66 11.70
C GLY A 168 -31.47 2.43 11.72
N ASN A 169 -30.39 1.85 11.19
CA ASN A 169 -29.12 2.55 11.09
C ASN A 169 -29.18 3.68 10.05
N ILE A 170 -29.02 4.92 10.52
CA ILE A 170 -29.05 6.13 9.69
C ILE A 170 -27.66 6.54 9.17
N ILE A 171 -26.59 5.83 9.56
CA ILE A 171 -25.23 6.15 9.16
C ILE A 171 -25.01 5.79 7.69
N SER A 172 -24.42 6.72 6.95
CA SER A 172 -23.99 6.49 5.56
C SER A 172 -22.53 6.11 5.52
N TYR A 173 -22.23 4.90 5.06
CA TYR A 173 -20.86 4.40 4.90
C TYR A 173 -20.37 4.57 3.47
N SER A 174 -19.10 4.94 3.33
CA SER A 174 -18.38 4.91 2.07
C SER A 174 -18.26 3.48 1.53
N THR A 175 -17.96 3.35 0.24
CA THR A 175 -17.67 2.03 -0.37
C THR A 175 -16.48 1.36 0.32
N TYR A 176 -15.46 2.14 0.68
CA TYR A 176 -14.26 1.64 1.35
C TYR A 176 -14.59 1.05 2.72
N GLU A 177 -15.32 1.79 3.57
CA GLU A 177 -15.69 1.32 4.91
C GLU A 177 -16.53 0.04 4.84
N MET A 178 -17.51 0.00 3.94
CA MET A 178 -18.34 -1.19 3.75
C MET A 178 -17.52 -2.40 3.29
N LEU A 179 -16.60 -2.19 2.37
CA LEU A 179 -15.77 -3.27 1.86
C LEU A 179 -14.76 -3.75 2.89
N ALA A 180 -14.07 -2.83 3.57
CA ALA A 180 -13.11 -3.15 4.62
C ALA A 180 -13.79 -3.94 5.75
N GLY A 181 -14.96 -3.51 6.22
CA GLY A 181 -15.74 -4.24 7.22
C GLY A 181 -16.20 -5.61 6.72
N HIS A 182 -16.68 -5.70 5.47
CA HIS A 182 -17.11 -6.96 4.88
C HIS A 182 -15.97 -7.97 4.75
N VAL A 183 -14.81 -7.55 4.24
CA VAL A 183 -13.61 -8.39 4.11
C VAL A 183 -13.09 -8.80 5.48
N TRP A 184 -13.05 -7.88 6.45
CA TRP A 184 -12.59 -8.18 7.80
C TRP A 184 -13.46 -9.25 8.46
N ARG A 185 -14.79 -9.08 8.42
CA ARG A 185 -15.73 -10.08 8.95
C ARG A 185 -15.63 -11.43 8.23
N SER A 186 -15.51 -11.42 6.91
CA SER A 186 -15.34 -12.64 6.12
C SER A 186 -14.02 -13.35 6.45
N THR A 187 -12.95 -12.60 6.71
CA THR A 187 -11.65 -13.14 7.14
C THR A 187 -11.73 -13.78 8.52
N CYS A 188 -12.42 -13.15 9.48
CA CYS A 188 -12.65 -13.73 10.80
C CYS A 188 -13.37 -15.08 10.71
N LYS A 189 -14.43 -15.16 9.88
CA LYS A 189 -15.20 -16.39 9.65
C LYS A 189 -14.37 -17.47 8.95
N ALA A 190 -13.64 -17.11 7.90
CA ALA A 190 -12.80 -18.05 7.15
C ALA A 190 -11.70 -18.66 8.01
N ARG A 191 -11.19 -17.91 9.00
CA ARG A 191 -10.21 -18.38 9.98
C ARG A 191 -10.80 -19.18 11.14
N GLY A 192 -12.13 -19.31 11.22
CA GLY A 192 -12.80 -20.01 12.32
C GLY A 192 -12.49 -19.40 13.70
N LEU A 193 -12.30 -18.07 13.78
CA LEU A 193 -11.93 -17.43 15.04
C LEU A 193 -13.08 -17.53 16.07
N PRO A 194 -12.77 -17.78 17.36
CA PRO A 194 -13.76 -17.67 18.44
C PRO A 194 -14.43 -16.30 18.44
N ASP A 195 -15.74 -16.23 18.76
CA ASP A 195 -16.56 -15.00 18.78
C ASP A 195 -15.91 -13.84 19.59
N ASP A 196 -15.16 -14.20 20.64
CA ASP A 196 -14.50 -13.28 21.56
C ASP A 196 -13.02 -13.04 21.23
N GLN A 197 -12.51 -13.57 20.12
CA GLN A 197 -11.16 -13.28 19.64
C GLN A 197 -11.06 -11.80 19.27
N GLU A 198 -10.17 -11.07 19.94
CA GLU A 198 -9.83 -9.71 19.55
C GLU A 198 -9.09 -9.71 18.22
N THR A 199 -9.52 -8.84 17.32
CA THR A 199 -8.90 -8.64 16.02
C THR A 199 -8.63 -7.16 15.80
N LYS A 200 -7.66 -6.87 14.94
CA LYS A 200 -7.21 -5.52 14.63
C LYS A 200 -7.08 -5.39 13.11
N LEU A 201 -7.68 -4.34 12.56
CA LEU A 201 -7.55 -4.00 11.14
C LEU A 201 -6.73 -2.71 11.00
N TYR A 202 -5.78 -2.69 10.07
CA TYR A 202 -4.95 -1.52 9.79
C TYR A 202 -5.41 -0.86 8.50
N ILE A 203 -5.81 0.41 8.57
CA ILE A 203 -6.32 1.20 7.44
C ILE A 203 -5.36 2.36 7.16
N ALA A 204 -4.64 2.27 6.03
CA ALA A 204 -3.80 3.36 5.55
C ALA A 204 -4.66 4.60 5.25
N THR A 205 -4.29 5.72 5.84
CA THR A 205 -5.06 6.98 5.83
C THR A 205 -4.15 8.13 5.39
N ASP A 206 -4.48 8.76 4.27
CA ASP A 206 -3.71 9.89 3.75
C ASP A 206 -3.84 11.13 4.65
N GLY A 207 -2.72 11.57 5.23
CA GLY A 207 -2.67 12.72 6.12
C GLY A 207 -2.62 14.07 5.39
N ARG A 208 -2.38 14.10 4.08
CA ARG A 208 -2.10 15.36 3.35
C ARG A 208 -3.15 16.45 3.59
N SER A 209 -4.42 16.10 3.42
CA SER A 209 -5.55 17.03 3.64
C SER A 209 -6.05 17.07 5.10
N ARG A 210 -5.50 16.23 5.98
CA ARG A 210 -5.97 16.06 7.37
C ARG A 210 -5.09 16.78 8.39
N LEU A 211 -3.82 16.99 8.06
CA LEU A 211 -2.90 17.77 8.87
C LEU A 211 -3.23 19.27 8.79
N HIS A 212 -2.84 20.00 9.84
CA HIS A 212 -3.08 21.44 9.95
C HIS A 212 -1.74 22.14 10.25
N PRO A 213 -1.21 22.94 9.31
CA PRO A 213 -1.75 23.21 7.97
C PRO A 213 -1.73 21.96 7.06
N PRO A 214 -2.57 21.92 6.01
CA PRO A 214 -2.52 20.85 5.02
C PRO A 214 -1.15 20.76 4.34
N ILE A 215 -0.74 19.55 4.00
CA ILE A 215 0.50 19.30 3.28
C ILE A 215 0.32 19.68 1.80
N PRO A 216 1.31 20.32 1.15
CA PRO A 216 1.22 20.70 -0.25
C PRO A 216 0.87 19.51 -1.16
N PRO A 217 0.02 19.70 -2.19
CA PRO A 217 -0.41 18.62 -3.10
C PRO A 217 0.75 17.88 -3.79
N GLY A 218 1.85 18.58 -4.07
CA GLY A 218 3.06 17.98 -4.67
C GLY A 218 4.01 17.32 -3.68
N TYR A 219 3.70 17.25 -2.38
CA TYR A 219 4.61 16.69 -1.38
C TYR A 219 5.01 15.25 -1.71
N PHE A 220 6.32 15.05 -1.87
CA PHE A 220 6.91 13.79 -2.26
C PHE A 220 7.55 13.08 -1.06
N GLY A 221 6.82 12.15 -0.48
CA GLY A 221 7.22 11.40 0.71
C GLY A 221 6.06 10.63 1.34
N ASN A 222 6.28 10.07 2.53
CA ASN A 222 5.22 9.38 3.26
C ASN A 222 4.39 10.37 4.08
N VAL A 223 3.09 10.44 3.81
CA VAL A 223 2.11 11.16 4.63
C VAL A 223 0.96 10.21 4.98
N ILE A 224 1.29 8.97 5.34
CA ILE A 224 0.31 7.95 5.67
C ILE A 224 0.27 7.75 7.18
N PHE A 225 -0.94 7.77 7.74
CA PHE A 225 -1.25 7.37 9.10
C PHE A 225 -2.08 6.09 9.07
N THR A 226 -2.20 5.40 10.21
CA THR A 226 -2.92 4.13 10.26
C THR A 226 -4.09 4.19 11.23
N ALA A 227 -5.31 4.32 10.69
CA ALA A 227 -6.51 4.10 11.49
C ALA A 227 -6.59 2.61 11.86
N THR A 228 -6.77 2.32 13.14
CA THR A 228 -6.60 0.97 13.67
C THR A 228 -7.78 0.58 14.57
N PRO A 229 -8.96 0.27 13.98
CA PRO A 229 -10.08 -0.26 14.73
C PRO A 229 -9.75 -1.65 15.31
N ASN A 230 -10.20 -1.88 16.54
CA ASN A 230 -10.20 -3.19 17.18
C ASN A 230 -11.65 -3.65 17.38
N CYS A 231 -11.92 -4.93 17.17
CA CYS A 231 -13.21 -5.54 17.52
C CYS A 231 -13.03 -7.01 17.88
N SER A 232 -14.00 -7.58 18.60
CA SER A 232 -14.14 -9.03 18.67
C SER A 232 -14.58 -9.57 17.31
N SER A 233 -14.33 -10.85 17.04
CA SER A 233 -14.47 -11.45 15.70
C SER A 233 -15.91 -11.54 15.15
N ARG A 234 -16.93 -11.35 16.01
CA ARG A 234 -18.37 -11.44 15.71
C ARG A 234 -18.88 -10.43 14.67
#